data_AF-A0A660Z2T8-F1
#
_entry.id   AF-A0A660Z2T8-F1
#
_cell.length_a   1.000
_cell.length_b   1.000
_cell.length_c   1.000
_cell.angle_alpha   90.00
_cell.angle_beta   90.00
_cell.angle_gamma   90.00
#
_symmetry.space_group_name_H-M   'P 1'
#
loop_
_entity.id
_entity.type
_entity.pdbx_description
1 polymer ?
#
loop_
_entity_poly.entity_id
_entity_poly.type
_entity_poly.pdbx_seq_one_letter_code
_entity_poly.pdbx_strand_id
1 'polypeptide(L)' 'MDKFNELVQFTQSLETDFHKFYEKGQAAAGTRVRKGLSELRKMCQDVRKDVQEVKAERKAAKS' A
#
# COMPACT_ATOMS: atom_id res chain seq x y z
N MET A 1 -1.35 -14.56 0.04
CA MET A 1 -2.61 -13.78 0.03
C MET A 1 -2.59 -12.70 1.10
N ASP A 2 -1.93 -12.95 2.23
CA ASP A 2 -1.88 -12.01 3.37
C ASP A 2 -1.41 -10.60 2.99
N LYS A 3 -0.27 -10.48 2.27
CA LYS A 3 0.25 -9.19 1.79
C LYS A 3 -0.71 -8.44 0.84
N PHE A 4 -1.51 -9.18 0.07
CA PHE A 4 -2.51 -8.56 -0.80
C PHE A 4 -3.68 -8.02 0.02
N ASN A 5 -4.19 -8.82 0.97
CA ASN A 5 -5.28 -8.41 1.85
C ASN A 5 -4.90 -7.18 2.67
N GLU A 6 -3.67 -7.11 3.16
CA GLU A 6 -3.14 -5.96 3.91
C GLU A 6 -3.17 -4.66 3.07
N LEU A 7 -2.73 -4.71 1.80
CA LEU A 7 -2.79 -3.56 0.88
C LEU A 7 -4.23 -3.11 0.60
N VAL A 8 -5.14 -4.06 0.42
CA VAL A 8 -6.57 -3.78 0.18
C VAL A 8 -7.19 -3.12 1.41
N GLN A 9 -7.00 -3.70 2.60
CA GLN A 9 -7.52 -3.16 3.85
C GLN A 9 -6.95 -1.76 4.15
N PHE A 10 -5.66 -1.56 3.92
CA PHE A 10 -5.04 -0.25 4.10
C PHE A 10 -5.67 0.79 3.14
N THR A 11 -5.86 0.42 1.88
CA THR A 11 -6.49 1.32 0.90
C THR A 11 -7.93 1.67 1.28
N GLN A 12 -8.71 0.67 1.72
CA GLN A 12 -10.08 0.88 2.21
C GLN A 12 -10.11 1.81 3.44
N SER A 13 -9.12 1.71 4.34
CA SER A 13 -9.04 2.59 5.51
C SER A 13 -8.92 4.07 5.16
N LEU A 14 -8.40 4.40 3.97
CA LEU A 14 -8.24 5.79 3.51
C LEU A 14 -9.53 6.37 2.92
N GLU A 15 -10.52 5.55 2.57
CA GLU A 15 -11.75 5.96 1.85
C GLU A 15 -12.45 7.14 2.53
N THR A 16 -12.60 7.09 3.86
CA THR A 16 -13.24 8.18 4.62
C THR A 16 -12.50 9.51 4.48
N ASP A 17 -11.17 9.49 4.47
CA ASP A 17 -10.37 10.70 4.31
C ASP A 17 -10.37 11.18 2.85
N PHE A 18 -10.46 10.28 1.86
CA PHE A 18 -10.72 10.63 0.47
C PHE A 18 -12.03 11.40 0.32
N HIS A 19 -13.13 10.87 0.84
CA HIS A 19 -14.44 11.55 0.82
C HIS A 19 -14.37 12.92 1.51
N LYS A 20 -13.81 12.99 2.72
CA LYS A 20 -13.67 14.25 3.46
C LYS A 20 -12.83 15.30 2.72
N PHE A 21 -11.80 14.87 1.99
CA PHE A 21 -10.95 15.78 1.24
C PHE A 21 -11.60 16.25 -0.05
N TYR A 22 -12.04 15.34 -0.92
CA TYR A 22 -12.54 15.67 -2.25
C TYR A 22 -13.97 16.23 -2.25
N GLU A 23 -14.86 15.73 -1.40
CA GLU A 23 -16.26 16.17 -1.37
C GLU A 23 -16.49 17.32 -0.38
N LYS A 24 -15.80 17.27 0.77
CA LYS A 24 -16.02 18.22 1.88
C LYS A 24 -14.93 19.29 2.02
N GLY A 25 -13.91 19.27 1.17
CA GLY A 25 -12.83 20.27 1.16
C GLY A 25 -11.97 20.32 2.44
N GLN A 26 -11.95 19.26 3.25
CA GLN A 26 -11.23 19.28 4.53
C GLN A 26 -9.71 19.13 4.33
N ALA A 27 -8.96 20.21 4.52
CA ALA A 27 -7.50 20.22 4.36
C ALA A 27 -6.76 19.20 5.26
N ALA A 28 -7.23 18.99 6.49
CA ALA A 28 -6.66 18.00 7.40
C ALA A 28 -6.80 16.55 6.87
N ALA A 29 -7.92 16.24 6.19
CA ALA A 29 -8.11 14.95 5.54
C ALA A 29 -7.13 14.78 4.37
N GLY A 30 -6.89 15.82 3.57
CA GLY A 30 -5.88 15.79 2.52
C GLY A 30 -4.47 15.49 3.04
N THR A 31 -4.11 16.02 4.21
CA THR A 31 -2.83 15.70 4.87
C THR A 31 -2.74 14.22 5.26
N ARG A 32 -3.84 13.63 5.76
CA ARG A 32 -3.90 12.21 6.12
C ARG A 32 -3.87 11.32 4.88
N VAL A 33 -4.64 11.62 3.83
CA VAL A 33 -4.58 10.91 2.54
C VAL A 33 -3.15 10.89 2.00
N ARG A 34 -2.47 12.04 1.96
CA ARG A 34 -1.08 12.11 1.45
C ARG A 34 -0.11 11.24 2.26
N LYS A 35 -0.22 11.27 3.59
CA LYS A 35 0.61 10.42 4.47
C LYS A 35 0.30 8.94 4.25
N GLY A 36 -0.99 8.57 4.21
CA GLY A 36 -1.44 7.21 3.93
C GLY A 36 -0.92 6.70 2.58
N LEU A 37 -1.03 7.49 1.51
CA LEU A 37 -0.49 7.12 0.20
C LEU A 37 1.04 6.94 0.20
N SER A 38 1.77 7.70 1.02
CA SER A 38 3.22 7.53 1.18
C SER A 38 3.56 6.21 1.86
N GLU A 39 2.75 5.80 2.83
CA GLU A 39 2.87 4.51 3.52
C GLU A 39 2.47 3.34 2.61
N LEU A 40 1.36 3.46 1.87
CA LEU A 40 0.95 2.48 0.87
C LEU A 40 2.05 2.25 -0.17
N ARG A 41 2.71 3.32 -0.63
CA ARG A 41 3.86 3.21 -1.55
C ARG A 41 4.98 2.38 -0.95
N LYS A 42 5.28 2.56 0.35
CA LYS A 42 6.30 1.78 1.05
C LYS A 42 5.90 0.31 1.13
N MET A 43 4.66 0.01 1.54
CA MET A 43 4.13 -1.35 1.59
C MET A 43 4.23 -2.05 0.22
N CYS A 44 3.81 -1.38 -0.85
CA CYS A 44 3.94 -1.89 -2.21
C CYS A 44 5.40 -2.18 -2.62
N GLN A 45 6.35 -1.33 -2.20
CA GLN A 45 7.77 -1.58 -2.46
C GLN A 45 8.28 -2.81 -1.74
N ASP A 46 7.88 -3.01 -0.49
CA ASP A 46 8.31 -4.17 0.28
C ASP A 46 7.74 -5.46 -0.31
N VAL A 47 6.44 -5.50 -0.64
CA VAL A 47 5.82 -6.61 -1.38
C VAL A 47 6.55 -6.90 -2.69
N ARG A 48 6.96 -5.87 -3.44
CA ARG A 48 7.72 -6.04 -4.68
C ARG A 48 9.08 -6.69 -4.42
N LYS A 49 9.80 -6.30 -3.36
CA LYS A 49 11.09 -6.90 -3.00
C LYS A 49 10.91 -8.38 -2.68
N ASP A 50 9.92 -8.71 -1.86
CA ASP A 50 9.63 -10.10 -1.50
C ASP A 50 9.38 -10.97 -2.74
N VAL A 51 8.63 -10.45 -3.72
CA VAL A 51 8.40 -11.16 -5.00
C VAL A 51 9.71 -11.40 -5.75
N GLN A 52 10.64 -10.43 -5.75
CA GLN A 52 11.95 -10.61 -6.37
C GLN A 52 12.81 -11.63 -5.62
N GLU A 53 12.79 -11.62 -4.29
CA GLU A 53 13.51 -12.57 -3.45
C GLU A 53 13.01 -14.00 -3.69
N VAL A 54 11.70 -14.24 -3.63
CA VAL A 54 11.09 -15.55 -3.94
C VAL A 54 11.45 -16.01 -5.36
N LYS A 55 11.50 -15.10 -6.33
CA LYS A 55 11.93 -15.42 -7.70
C LYS A 55 13.41 -15.83 -7.74
N ALA A 56 14.28 -15.15 -6.99
CA ALA A 56 15.70 -15.46 -6.91
C ALA A 56 15.94 -16.81 -6.22
N GLU A 57 15.27 -17.08 -5.10
CA GLU A 57 15.33 -18.37 -4.39
C GLU A 57 14.92 -19.55 -5.28
N ARG A 58 13.81 -19.41 -6.01
CA ARG A 58 13.36 -20.43 -6.98
C ARG A 58 14.36 -20.67 -8.11
N LYS A 59 15.15 -19.66 -8.48
CA LYS A 59 16.20 -19.81 -9.49
C LYS A 59 17.41 -20.54 -8.90
N ALA A 60 17.81 -20.20 -7.68
CA ALA A 60 18.89 -20.86 -6.97
C ALA A 60 18.59 -22.34 -6.70
N ALA A 61 17.37 -22.69 -6.31
CA ALA A 61 16.95 -24.08 -6.06
C ALA A 61 16.89 -24.96 -7.32
N LYS A 62 16.97 -24.37 -8.53
CA LYS A 62 17.02 -25.09 -9.81
C LYS A 62 18.45 -25.25 -10.36
N SER A 63 19.43 -24.65 -9.68
CA SER A 63 20.85 -24.67 -10.05
C SER A 63 21.57 -25.69 -9.19
#